data_AF-A0A5J5TZR0-F1
#
_entry.id   AF-A0A5J5TZR0-F1
#
_cell.length_a   1.000
_cell.length_b   1.000
_cell.length_c   1.000
_cell.angle_alpha   90.00
_cell.angle_beta   90.00
_cell.angle_gamma   90.00
#
_symmetry.space_group_name_H-M   'P 1'
#
loop_
_entity.id
_entity.type
_entity.pdbx_description
1 polymer ?
#
loop_
_entity_poly.entity_id
_entity_poly.type
_entity_poly.pdbx_seq_one_letter_code
_entity_poly.pdbx_strand_id
1 'polypeptide(L)'
;MAGESEIKETYENGTKILEDLTNNAHELQEQMLEEILRRNAGTQYLSRFFPSCQADKQNFKTNVPIVTYEDIKPYIDRIANGETSSILLADPINQFLRSSGTSGGQQKLIPITTESFEKGWYHHFLADIVIEKCFSVSDEGKSLSLYFSKPDMETPSGLVASPYMTFYSKTNIFKTRLAKFCLSPIETILCLDNKQSMFCQLLTGLLQRDKVVWLASNFASVLARTIKFLEDYWRELCCNIRTGYLSDWIIDPGCKNAMSLILTRPNPELADLIQQICEDQSWEGVIKKLWPKIKYIRSVCTGSMSQYIPLLEFYGGGIPLVSPSYVSSEACFGINLKPLSNPFDVSYTFLPNTAYFEFLRVNKDGGGKAQETRTIDKPVDLANVKLGQYYEVVVVEYWQYPTLGKDRKGGGLVCYI
;
A
#
# COMPACT_ATOMS: atom_id res chain seq x y z
N MET A 1 19.84 -25.41 -4.54
CA MET A 1 19.36 -26.12 -5.74
C MET A 1 17.83 -26.28 -5.79
N ALA A 2 17.12 -26.77 -4.77
CA ALA A 2 15.64 -26.84 -4.82
C ALA A 2 14.93 -25.46 -4.69
N GLY A 3 15.48 -24.54 -3.88
CA GLY A 3 14.90 -23.19 -3.71
C GLY A 3 15.10 -22.25 -4.92
N GLU A 4 16.22 -22.39 -5.65
CA GLU A 4 16.51 -21.54 -6.82
C GLU A 4 15.59 -21.86 -8.02
N SER A 5 15.14 -23.12 -8.17
CA SER A 5 14.21 -23.48 -9.24
C SER A 5 12.78 -23.02 -8.96
N GLU A 6 12.29 -23.12 -7.72
CA GLU A 6 10.96 -22.63 -7.32
C GLU A 6 10.87 -21.10 -7.41
N ILE A 7 11.94 -20.39 -7.05
CA ILE A 7 12.05 -18.93 -7.16
C ILE A 7 12.04 -18.51 -8.65
N LYS A 8 12.82 -19.19 -9.49
CA LYS A 8 12.86 -18.91 -10.94
C LYS A 8 11.53 -19.21 -11.64
N GLU A 9 10.85 -20.28 -11.27
CA GLU A 9 9.52 -20.64 -11.79
C GLU A 9 8.46 -19.61 -11.35
N THR A 10 8.53 -19.13 -10.10
CA THR A 10 7.68 -18.04 -9.60
C THR A 10 7.89 -16.74 -10.40
N TYR A 11 9.13 -16.44 -10.82
CA TYR A 11 9.46 -15.25 -11.61
C TYR A 11 9.02 -15.32 -13.07
N GLU A 12 9.25 -16.45 -13.73
CA GLU A 12 8.82 -16.67 -15.11
C GLU A 12 7.30 -16.64 -15.19
N ASN A 13 6.62 -17.25 -14.22
CA ASN A 13 5.18 -17.17 -14.08
C ASN A 13 4.71 -15.73 -13.80
N GLY A 14 5.36 -15.00 -12.88
CA GLY A 14 5.00 -13.61 -12.56
C GLY A 14 5.12 -12.64 -13.74
N THR A 15 6.19 -12.74 -14.53
CA THR A 15 6.39 -11.89 -15.72
C THR A 15 5.36 -12.23 -16.79
N LYS A 16 5.11 -13.53 -17.03
CA LYS A 16 4.09 -13.98 -17.98
C LYS A 16 2.70 -13.48 -17.58
N ILE A 17 2.37 -13.50 -16.29
CA ILE A 17 1.10 -12.96 -15.81
C ILE A 17 1.00 -11.46 -16.10
N LEU A 18 2.06 -10.67 -15.89
CA LEU A 18 2.05 -9.25 -16.23
C LEU A 18 1.85 -9.00 -17.73
N GLU A 19 2.49 -9.80 -18.58
CA GLU A 19 2.30 -9.75 -20.04
C GLU A 19 0.85 -10.11 -20.41
N ASP A 20 0.29 -11.19 -19.86
CA ASP A 20 -1.08 -11.61 -20.11
C ASP A 20 -2.09 -10.55 -19.65
N LEU A 21 -1.88 -9.96 -18.46
CA LEU A 21 -2.71 -8.87 -17.94
C LEU A 21 -2.67 -7.64 -18.85
N THR A 22 -1.49 -7.25 -19.35
CA THR A 22 -1.34 -6.05 -20.16
C THR A 22 -1.78 -6.23 -21.61
N ASN A 23 -1.60 -7.42 -22.19
CA ASN A 23 -2.00 -7.72 -23.57
C ASN A 23 -3.52 -7.90 -23.72
N ASN A 24 -4.21 -8.38 -22.69
CA ASN A 24 -5.65 -8.67 -22.73
C ASN A 24 -6.46 -7.67 -21.88
N ALA A 25 -5.93 -6.45 -21.70
CA ALA A 25 -6.49 -5.49 -20.75
C ALA A 25 -7.95 -5.11 -21.05
N HIS A 26 -8.32 -5.02 -22.34
CA HIS A 26 -9.69 -4.70 -22.74
C HIS A 26 -10.64 -5.85 -22.38
N GLU A 27 -10.32 -7.08 -22.79
CA GLU A 27 -11.14 -8.27 -22.51
C GLU A 27 -11.28 -8.52 -21.01
N LEU A 28 -10.20 -8.32 -20.24
CA LEU A 28 -10.22 -8.48 -18.79
C LEU A 28 -11.11 -7.43 -18.11
N GLN A 29 -11.14 -6.19 -18.61
CA GLN A 29 -12.05 -5.15 -18.09
C GLN A 29 -13.51 -5.47 -18.42
N GLU A 30 -13.82 -5.99 -19.60
CA GLU A 30 -15.19 -6.43 -19.95
C GLU A 30 -15.66 -7.55 -19.02
N GLN A 31 -14.84 -8.59 -18.87
CA GLN A 31 -15.14 -9.73 -17.99
C GLN A 31 -15.30 -9.28 -16.54
N MET A 32 -14.44 -8.37 -16.08
CA MET A 32 -14.51 -7.79 -14.74
C MET A 32 -15.87 -7.10 -14.52
N LEU A 33 -16.29 -6.24 -15.44
CA LEU A 33 -17.54 -5.51 -15.32
C LEU A 33 -18.76 -6.45 -15.37
N GLU A 34 -18.81 -7.36 -16.34
CA GLU A 34 -19.90 -8.34 -16.46
C GLU A 34 -20.07 -9.13 -15.17
N GLU A 35 -18.95 -9.55 -14.59
CA GLU A 35 -18.95 -10.33 -13.37
C GLU A 35 -19.37 -9.48 -12.15
N ILE A 36 -18.94 -8.22 -12.03
CA ILE A 36 -19.43 -7.27 -11.02
C ILE A 36 -20.96 -7.16 -11.12
N LEU A 37 -21.47 -6.89 -12.32
CA LEU A 37 -22.90 -6.64 -12.52
C LEU A 37 -23.74 -7.88 -12.24
N ARG A 38 -23.31 -9.04 -12.76
CA ARG A 38 -24.00 -10.32 -12.57
C ARG A 38 -24.20 -10.64 -11.10
N ARG A 39 -23.20 -10.37 -10.27
CA ARG A 39 -23.23 -10.73 -8.85
C ARG A 39 -24.00 -9.76 -7.98
N ASN A 40 -23.96 -8.47 -8.30
CA ASN A 40 -24.63 -7.43 -7.51
C ASN A 40 -26.02 -7.07 -8.01
N ALA A 41 -26.52 -7.76 -9.05
CA ALA A 41 -27.85 -7.55 -9.60
C ALA A 41 -28.96 -7.55 -8.52
N GLY A 42 -28.81 -8.35 -7.47
CA GLY A 42 -29.76 -8.44 -6.35
C GLY A 42 -29.54 -7.45 -5.20
N THR A 43 -28.55 -6.56 -5.29
CA THR A 43 -28.28 -5.57 -4.22
C THR A 43 -29.28 -4.42 -4.27
N GLN A 44 -29.63 -3.86 -3.11
CA GLN A 44 -30.55 -2.72 -3.05
C GLN A 44 -30.04 -1.52 -3.86
N TYR A 45 -28.72 -1.33 -3.95
CA TYR A 45 -28.12 -0.28 -4.76
C TYR A 45 -28.33 -0.52 -6.26
N LEU A 46 -27.88 -1.66 -6.78
CA LEU A 46 -27.90 -1.91 -8.22
C LEU A 46 -29.33 -2.10 -8.76
N SER A 47 -30.22 -2.75 -8.00
CA SER A 47 -31.60 -2.98 -8.44
C SER A 47 -32.39 -1.69 -8.73
N ARG A 48 -31.98 -0.53 -8.18
CA ARG A 48 -32.59 0.79 -8.48
C ARG A 48 -32.36 1.24 -9.92
N PHE A 49 -31.25 0.81 -10.52
CA PHE A 49 -30.83 1.21 -11.86
C PHE A 49 -31.19 0.18 -12.93
N PHE A 50 -31.63 -1.02 -12.52
CA PHE A 50 -32.04 -2.10 -13.42
C PHE A 50 -33.41 -2.70 -13.03
N PRO A 51 -34.51 -1.93 -13.05
CA PRO A 51 -35.82 -2.41 -12.65
C PRO A 51 -36.46 -3.42 -13.63
N SER A 52 -35.97 -3.52 -14.87
CA SER A 52 -36.61 -4.33 -15.92
C SER A 52 -35.65 -4.93 -16.97
N CYS A 53 -34.34 -4.74 -16.81
CA CYS A 53 -33.31 -5.16 -17.78
C CYS A 53 -32.21 -5.96 -17.11
N GLN A 54 -31.55 -6.84 -17.87
CA GLN A 54 -30.35 -7.51 -17.42
C GLN A 54 -29.22 -6.48 -17.27
N ALA A 55 -28.44 -6.60 -16.19
CA ALA A 55 -27.30 -5.72 -15.95
C ALA A 55 -26.16 -6.09 -16.91
N ASP A 56 -26.16 -5.48 -18.09
CA ASP A 56 -25.08 -5.56 -19.09
C ASP A 56 -24.27 -4.24 -19.14
N LYS A 57 -23.11 -4.27 -19.79
CA LYS A 57 -22.20 -3.10 -19.85
C LYS A 57 -22.85 -1.85 -20.46
N GLN A 58 -23.65 -2.02 -21.52
CA GLN A 58 -24.22 -0.88 -22.23
C GLN A 58 -25.28 -0.18 -21.38
N ASN A 59 -26.09 -0.96 -20.69
CA ASN A 59 -27.07 -0.48 -19.73
C ASN A 59 -26.38 0.06 -18.47
N PHE A 60 -25.27 -0.52 -18.02
CA PHE A 60 -24.47 0.01 -16.90
C PHE A 60 -24.02 1.45 -17.13
N LYS A 61 -23.33 1.72 -18.23
CA LYS A 61 -22.83 3.08 -18.54
C LYS A 61 -23.95 4.11 -18.75
N THR A 62 -25.18 3.66 -19.00
CA THR A 62 -26.33 4.54 -19.24
C THR A 62 -27.18 4.75 -17.98
N ASN A 63 -27.32 3.72 -17.15
CA ASN A 63 -28.28 3.71 -16.03
C ASN A 63 -27.61 3.95 -14.68
N VAL A 64 -26.35 3.53 -14.50
CA VAL A 64 -25.66 3.66 -13.21
C VAL A 64 -24.93 4.99 -13.17
N PRO A 65 -25.26 5.88 -12.22
CA PRO A 65 -24.65 7.18 -12.14
C PRO A 65 -23.22 7.09 -11.60
N ILE A 66 -22.49 8.11 -12.00
CA ILE A 66 -21.22 8.54 -11.44
C ILE A 66 -21.49 9.12 -10.04
N VAL A 67 -20.89 8.58 -8.96
CA VAL A 67 -21.26 8.87 -7.55
C VAL A 67 -20.06 9.18 -6.64
N THR A 68 -20.12 10.21 -5.80
CA THR A 68 -19.06 10.44 -4.81
C THR A 68 -19.27 9.59 -3.56
N TYR A 69 -18.32 9.66 -2.61
CA TYR A 69 -18.47 8.99 -1.32
C TYR A 69 -19.76 9.39 -0.60
N GLU A 70 -20.15 10.67 -0.70
CA GLU A 70 -21.34 11.25 -0.08
C GLU A 70 -22.63 10.58 -0.56
N ASP A 71 -22.70 10.17 -1.83
CA ASP A 71 -23.87 9.52 -2.42
C ASP A 71 -24.07 8.09 -1.88
N ILE A 72 -22.97 7.38 -1.60
CA ILE A 72 -22.99 6.00 -1.07
C ILE A 72 -22.90 5.93 0.46
N LYS A 73 -22.49 7.03 1.12
CA LYS A 73 -22.37 7.13 2.58
C LYS A 73 -23.63 6.65 3.32
N PRO A 74 -24.87 6.94 2.90
CA PRO A 74 -26.06 6.45 3.59
C PRO A 74 -26.14 4.92 3.68
N TYR A 75 -25.62 4.20 2.68
CA TYR A 75 -25.55 2.73 2.72
C TYR A 75 -24.45 2.25 3.65
N ILE A 76 -23.27 2.89 3.58
CA ILE A 76 -22.14 2.58 4.45
C ILE A 76 -22.51 2.77 5.92
N ASP A 77 -23.19 3.88 6.25
CA ASP A 77 -23.67 4.17 7.60
C ASP A 77 -24.68 3.11 8.07
N ARG A 78 -25.62 2.69 7.22
CA ARG A 78 -26.59 1.63 7.55
C ARG A 78 -25.90 0.30 7.86
N ILE A 79 -24.87 -0.07 7.08
CA ILE A 79 -24.08 -1.28 7.33
C ILE A 79 -23.26 -1.16 8.62
N ALA A 80 -22.61 -0.01 8.85
CA ALA A 80 -21.89 0.27 10.08
C ALA A 80 -22.82 0.24 11.32
N ASN A 81 -24.12 0.46 11.15
CA ASN A 81 -25.15 0.37 12.19
C ASN A 81 -25.85 -1.00 12.30
N GLY A 82 -25.45 -1.99 11.48
CA GLY A 82 -25.88 -3.39 11.64
C GLY A 82 -26.80 -3.91 10.55
N GLU A 83 -27.10 -3.11 9.52
CA GLU A 83 -27.79 -3.61 8.35
C GLU A 83 -26.87 -4.50 7.50
N THR A 84 -27.46 -5.48 6.82
CA THR A 84 -26.71 -6.43 6.00
C THR A 84 -26.03 -5.75 4.81
N SER A 85 -24.85 -6.23 4.44
CA SER A 85 -24.07 -5.67 3.31
C SER A 85 -24.83 -5.68 1.99
N SER A 86 -25.81 -6.59 1.81
CA SER A 86 -26.65 -6.75 0.60
C SER A 86 -27.35 -5.49 0.11
N ILE A 87 -27.44 -4.44 0.94
CA ILE A 87 -27.93 -3.13 0.48
C ILE A 87 -26.97 -2.46 -0.51
N LEU A 88 -25.69 -2.83 -0.50
CA LEU A 88 -24.61 -2.23 -1.26
C LEU A 88 -23.75 -3.28 -2.00
N LEU A 89 -23.41 -4.36 -1.31
CA LEU A 89 -22.54 -5.45 -1.78
C LEU A 89 -23.20 -6.80 -1.53
N ALA A 90 -23.19 -7.70 -2.51
CA ALA A 90 -23.72 -9.04 -2.29
C ALA A 90 -22.92 -9.86 -1.26
N ASP A 91 -21.62 -9.56 -1.10
CA ASP A 91 -20.75 -10.24 -0.14
C ASP A 91 -20.77 -9.60 1.25
N PRO A 92 -20.55 -10.40 2.31
CA PRO A 92 -20.40 -9.89 3.65
C PRO A 92 -19.18 -8.97 3.75
N ILE A 93 -19.36 -7.86 4.46
CA ILE A 93 -18.26 -6.95 4.80
C ILE A 93 -17.62 -7.47 6.08
N ASN A 94 -16.32 -7.74 6.01
CA ASN A 94 -15.53 -8.22 7.15
C ASN A 94 -15.01 -7.07 8.00
N GLN A 95 -14.72 -5.93 7.36
CA GLN A 95 -14.10 -4.77 8.00
C GLN A 95 -14.31 -3.50 7.16
N PHE A 96 -14.10 -2.33 7.77
CA PHE A 96 -13.93 -1.07 7.06
C PHE A 96 -12.47 -0.60 7.05
N LEU A 97 -12.00 -0.06 5.93
CA LEU A 97 -10.80 0.77 5.89
C LEU A 97 -11.16 2.22 6.20
N ARG A 98 -10.32 2.86 7.01
CA ARG A 98 -10.37 4.31 7.21
C ARG A 98 -9.44 4.99 6.21
N SER A 99 -10.02 5.62 5.19
CA SER A 99 -9.28 6.40 4.22
C SER A 99 -8.61 7.61 4.87
N SER A 100 -7.49 8.05 4.30
CA SER A 100 -6.85 9.31 4.71
C SER A 100 -7.64 10.54 4.22
N GLY A 101 -8.46 10.38 3.18
CA GLY A 101 -9.41 11.40 2.73
C GLY A 101 -10.55 11.57 3.73
N THR A 102 -11.00 12.81 3.91
CA THR A 102 -12.10 13.14 4.81
C THR A 102 -13.33 13.62 4.04
N SER A 103 -14.52 13.29 4.56
CA SER A 103 -15.81 13.81 4.12
C SER A 103 -16.51 14.39 5.36
N GLY A 104 -16.89 15.67 5.31
CA GLY A 104 -17.47 16.36 6.48
C GLY A 104 -16.56 16.38 7.72
N GLY A 105 -15.24 16.30 7.53
CA GLY A 105 -14.26 16.25 8.63
C GLY A 105 -14.04 14.85 9.24
N GLN A 106 -14.75 13.82 8.79
CA GLN A 106 -14.59 12.43 9.21
C GLN A 106 -13.90 11.61 8.12
N GLN A 107 -13.11 10.60 8.51
CA GLN A 107 -12.47 9.71 7.53
C GLN A 107 -13.50 8.85 6.82
N LYS A 108 -13.36 8.69 5.50
CA LYS A 108 -14.23 7.80 4.71
C LYS A 108 -14.04 6.34 5.18
N LEU A 109 -15.15 5.65 5.45
CA LEU A 109 -15.19 4.22 5.71
C LEU A 109 -15.37 3.46 4.39
N ILE A 110 -14.39 2.67 4.00
CA ILE A 110 -14.44 1.87 2.76
C ILE A 110 -14.66 0.40 3.12
N PRO A 111 -15.73 -0.25 2.64
CA PRO A 111 -16.01 -1.64 2.97
C PRO A 111 -14.93 -2.57 2.42
N ILE A 112 -14.56 -3.61 3.17
CA ILE A 112 -13.64 -4.67 2.74
C ILE A 112 -14.30 -6.02 2.92
N THR A 113 -14.20 -6.84 1.88
CA THR A 113 -14.52 -8.26 1.90
C THR A 113 -13.21 -9.07 1.96
N THR A 114 -13.30 -10.37 2.20
CA THR A 114 -12.12 -11.25 2.15
C THR A 114 -11.36 -11.14 0.84
N GLU A 115 -12.07 -11.01 -0.27
CA GLU A 115 -11.49 -11.13 -1.60
C GLU A 115 -10.84 -9.84 -2.10
N SER A 116 -11.36 -8.70 -1.63
CA SER A 116 -10.66 -7.41 -1.64
C SER A 116 -9.22 -7.51 -1.23
N PHE A 117 -9.04 -8.19 -0.11
CA PHE A 117 -7.80 -8.22 0.58
C PHE A 117 -6.81 -9.13 -0.15
N GLU A 118 -7.30 -10.26 -0.68
CA GLU A 118 -6.52 -11.17 -1.53
C GLU A 118 -6.00 -10.47 -2.80
N LYS A 119 -6.84 -9.65 -3.46
CA LYS A 119 -6.39 -8.84 -4.62
C LYS A 119 -5.34 -7.80 -4.25
N GLY A 120 -5.53 -7.07 -3.16
CA GLY A 120 -4.56 -6.07 -2.70
C GLY A 120 -3.21 -6.73 -2.39
N TRP A 121 -3.24 -7.91 -1.77
CA TRP A 121 -2.04 -8.72 -1.58
C TRP A 121 -1.40 -9.12 -2.92
N TYR A 122 -2.19 -9.62 -3.86
CA TYR A 122 -1.70 -10.05 -5.17
C TYR A 122 -1.07 -8.89 -5.97
N HIS A 123 -1.67 -7.70 -5.90
CA HIS A 123 -1.13 -6.47 -6.48
C HIS A 123 0.27 -6.14 -5.91
N HIS A 124 0.41 -6.19 -4.58
CA HIS A 124 1.71 -5.99 -3.95
C HIS A 124 2.72 -7.05 -4.37
N PHE A 125 2.32 -8.33 -4.43
CA PHE A 125 3.17 -9.42 -4.89
C PHE A 125 3.70 -9.20 -6.32
N LEU A 126 2.86 -8.77 -7.25
CA LEU A 126 3.29 -8.44 -8.62
C LEU A 126 4.29 -7.27 -8.65
N ALA A 127 4.07 -6.24 -7.83
CA ALA A 127 5.04 -5.13 -7.71
C ALA A 127 6.39 -5.62 -7.18
N ASP A 128 6.39 -6.58 -6.26
CA ASP A 128 7.61 -7.14 -5.67
C ASP A 128 8.41 -7.95 -6.69
N ILE A 129 7.75 -8.75 -7.54
CA ILE A 129 8.39 -9.49 -8.63
C ILE A 129 9.17 -8.54 -9.57
N VAL A 130 8.57 -7.40 -9.91
CA VAL A 130 9.21 -6.39 -10.76
C VAL A 130 10.48 -5.81 -10.10
N ILE A 131 10.42 -5.53 -8.80
CA ILE A 131 11.57 -5.00 -8.04
C ILE A 131 12.66 -6.04 -7.90
N GLU A 132 12.31 -7.28 -7.56
CA GLU A 132 13.26 -8.38 -7.40
C GLU A 132 14.04 -8.64 -8.68
N LYS A 133 13.38 -8.53 -9.86
CA LYS A 133 14.04 -8.61 -11.17
C LYS A 133 15.11 -7.54 -11.38
N CYS A 134 14.92 -6.34 -10.83
CA CYS A 134 15.88 -5.23 -11.00
C CYS A 134 17.05 -5.29 -10.01
N PHE A 135 16.84 -5.78 -8.79
CA PHE A 135 17.86 -5.70 -7.73
C PHE A 135 18.50 -7.04 -7.37
N SER A 136 18.03 -8.16 -7.95
CA SER A 136 18.47 -9.53 -7.67
C SER A 136 18.68 -9.70 -6.17
N VAL A 137 17.63 -9.44 -5.40
CA VAL A 137 17.67 -9.52 -3.94
C VAL A 137 17.89 -10.99 -3.60
N SER A 138 19.13 -11.37 -3.32
CA SER A 138 19.46 -12.73 -2.88
C SER A 138 18.76 -13.02 -1.54
N ASP A 139 18.52 -14.30 -1.27
CA ASP A 139 17.87 -14.81 -0.05
C ASP A 139 18.57 -14.42 1.28
N GLU A 140 19.74 -13.76 1.23
CA GLU A 140 20.52 -13.40 2.42
C GLU A 140 20.23 -11.98 2.97
N GLY A 141 19.57 -11.13 2.18
CA GLY A 141 19.30 -9.75 2.54
C GLY A 141 17.96 -9.56 3.28
N LYS A 142 17.94 -8.72 4.32
CA LYS A 142 16.72 -8.31 5.02
C LYS A 142 16.39 -6.83 4.81
N SER A 143 15.12 -6.50 5.01
CA SER A 143 14.61 -5.13 5.03
C SER A 143 14.63 -4.53 6.42
N LEU A 144 14.84 -3.22 6.47
CA LEU A 144 14.37 -2.40 7.57
C LEU A 144 13.09 -1.69 7.11
N SER A 145 11.95 -2.25 7.48
CA SER A 145 10.65 -1.67 7.16
C SER A 145 10.14 -0.84 8.33
N LEU A 146 9.74 0.40 8.04
CA LEU A 146 9.24 1.40 8.98
C LEU A 146 7.72 1.51 8.84
N TYR A 147 7.03 0.60 9.52
CA TYR A 147 5.57 0.53 9.51
C TYR A 147 5.01 0.91 10.88
N PHE A 148 3.87 1.58 10.86
CA PHE A 148 3.25 2.16 12.05
C PHE A 148 1.78 1.84 12.09
N SER A 149 1.34 1.26 13.20
CA SER A 149 -0.06 0.96 13.45
C SER A 149 -0.78 2.15 14.05
N LYS A 150 -2.09 2.24 13.78
CA LYS A 150 -2.99 3.22 14.39
C LYS A 150 -4.10 2.50 15.17
N PRO A 151 -4.75 3.18 16.11
CA PRO A 151 -5.87 2.58 16.83
C PRO A 151 -7.00 2.19 15.88
N ASP A 152 -7.56 1.00 16.12
CA ASP A 152 -8.81 0.58 15.50
C ASP A 152 -9.98 1.39 16.08
N MET A 153 -11.07 1.44 15.33
CA MET A 153 -12.37 1.91 15.78
C MET A 153 -13.37 0.78 15.60
N GLU A 154 -14.32 0.63 16.50
CA GLU A 154 -15.44 -0.30 16.35
C GLU A 154 -16.68 0.48 15.91
N THR A 155 -17.37 -0.03 14.89
CA THR A 155 -18.65 0.51 14.45
C THR A 155 -19.78 -0.02 15.35
N PRO A 156 -20.96 0.61 15.39
CA PRO A 156 -22.09 0.13 16.19
C PRO A 156 -22.54 -1.31 15.87
N SER A 157 -22.25 -1.83 14.67
CA SER A 157 -22.50 -3.22 14.30
C SER A 157 -21.47 -4.22 14.81
N GLY A 158 -20.38 -3.75 15.44
CA GLY A 158 -19.24 -4.57 15.87
C GLY A 158 -18.18 -4.77 14.78
N LEU A 159 -18.36 -4.21 13.57
CA LEU A 159 -17.32 -4.25 12.53
C LEU A 159 -16.17 -3.32 12.90
N VAL A 160 -14.94 -3.79 12.71
CA VAL A 160 -13.74 -2.99 12.94
C VAL A 160 -13.52 -2.02 11.77
N ALA A 161 -13.00 -0.84 12.07
CA ALA A 161 -12.60 0.19 11.12
C ALA A 161 -11.17 0.66 11.41
N SER A 162 -10.23 0.44 10.47
CA SER A 162 -8.83 0.82 10.67
C SER A 162 -8.12 1.19 9.37
N PRO A 163 -7.01 1.94 9.39
CA PRO A 163 -6.24 2.20 8.18
C PRO A 163 -5.71 0.89 7.56
N TYR A 164 -5.60 0.84 6.23
CA TYR A 164 -5.16 -0.35 5.48
C TYR A 164 -3.91 -1.00 6.07
N MET A 165 -2.88 -0.21 6.38
CA MET A 165 -1.62 -0.75 6.91
C MET A 165 -1.76 -1.37 8.30
N THR A 166 -2.64 -0.83 9.15
CA THR A 166 -2.91 -1.41 10.46
C THR A 166 -3.62 -2.75 10.30
N PHE A 167 -4.65 -2.80 9.46
CA PHE A 167 -5.33 -4.04 9.10
C PHE A 167 -4.36 -5.08 8.54
N TYR A 168 -3.60 -4.72 7.50
CA TYR A 168 -2.65 -5.61 6.84
C TYR A 168 -1.62 -6.18 7.80
N SER A 169 -1.08 -5.35 8.71
CA SER A 169 -0.07 -5.78 9.68
C SER A 169 -0.55 -6.87 10.65
N LYS A 170 -1.87 -6.95 10.90
CA LYS A 170 -2.46 -7.95 11.81
C LYS A 170 -2.65 -9.31 11.14
N THR A 171 -2.64 -9.36 9.81
CA THR A 171 -2.91 -10.59 9.04
C THR A 171 -1.75 -11.58 9.10
N ASN A 172 -2.07 -12.87 8.98
CA ASN A 172 -1.05 -13.94 8.97
C ASN A 172 -0.13 -13.83 7.76
N ILE A 173 -0.65 -13.39 6.61
CA ILE A 173 0.13 -13.19 5.38
C ILE A 173 1.26 -12.18 5.64
N PHE A 174 0.94 -11.04 6.26
CA PHE A 174 1.95 -10.05 6.61
C PHE A 174 2.95 -10.59 7.60
N LYS A 175 2.50 -11.25 8.68
CA LYS A 175 3.39 -11.80 9.72
C LYS A 175 4.39 -12.82 9.16
N THR A 176 3.93 -13.75 8.32
CA THR A 176 4.79 -14.74 7.65
C THR A 176 5.81 -14.07 6.75
N ARG A 177 5.38 -13.06 5.98
CA ARG A 177 6.27 -12.30 5.09
C ARG A 177 7.29 -11.47 5.86
N LEU A 178 6.85 -10.82 6.93
CA LEU A 178 7.69 -10.02 7.82
C LEU A 178 8.78 -10.89 8.44
N ALA A 179 8.44 -12.08 8.94
CA ALA A 179 9.41 -13.02 9.51
C ALA A 179 10.50 -13.44 8.51
N LYS A 180 10.15 -13.57 7.22
CA LYS A 180 11.09 -13.91 6.15
C LYS A 180 11.99 -12.74 5.77
N PHE A 181 11.42 -11.54 5.59
CA PHE A 181 12.11 -10.44 4.89
C PHE A 181 12.39 -9.20 5.73
N CYS A 182 11.86 -9.05 6.94
CA CYS A 182 12.02 -7.83 7.75
C CYS A 182 12.77 -8.10 9.05
N LEU A 183 13.58 -7.13 9.46
CA LEU A 183 14.29 -7.16 10.74
C LEU A 183 13.40 -6.71 11.91
N SER A 184 12.51 -5.75 11.67
CA SER A 184 11.63 -5.18 12.69
C SER A 184 10.67 -6.25 13.25
N PRO A 185 10.67 -6.51 14.56
CA PRO A 185 9.70 -7.41 15.18
C PRO A 185 8.28 -6.91 14.99
N ILE A 186 7.33 -7.83 14.83
CA ILE A 186 5.92 -7.46 14.61
C ILE A 186 5.37 -6.62 15.75
N GLU A 187 5.80 -6.89 16.98
CA GLU A 187 5.41 -6.17 18.20
C GLU A 187 5.77 -4.68 18.11
N THR A 188 6.94 -4.36 17.53
CA THR A 188 7.36 -2.97 17.34
C THR A 188 6.50 -2.24 16.30
N ILE A 189 6.01 -2.94 15.27
CA ILE A 189 5.12 -2.39 14.24
C ILE A 189 3.70 -2.21 14.77
N LEU A 190 3.25 -3.11 15.64
CA LEU A 190 1.92 -3.09 16.26
C LEU A 190 1.82 -2.13 17.46
N CYS A 191 2.95 -1.64 17.97
CA CYS A 191 2.97 -0.62 19.03
C CYS A 191 2.25 0.66 18.58
N LEU A 192 1.26 1.09 19.37
CA LEU A 192 0.43 2.27 19.07
C LEU A 192 1.15 3.60 19.35
N ASP A 193 2.15 3.57 20.26
CA ASP A 193 3.04 4.70 20.46
C ASP A 193 4.09 4.75 19.35
N ASN A 194 3.85 5.64 18.37
CA ASN A 194 4.72 5.78 17.21
C ASN A 194 6.16 6.19 17.58
N LYS A 195 6.37 6.84 18.74
CA LYS A 195 7.71 7.23 19.20
C LYS A 195 8.49 5.99 19.64
N GLN A 196 7.87 5.15 20.48
CA GLN A 196 8.47 3.89 20.94
C GLN A 196 8.68 2.93 19.76
N SER A 197 7.65 2.80 18.91
CA SER A 197 7.71 2.01 17.68
C SER A 197 8.88 2.41 16.78
N MET A 198 9.04 3.70 16.49
CA MET A 198 10.12 4.21 15.63
C MET A 198 11.49 3.94 16.23
N PHE A 199 11.66 4.20 17.53
CA PHE A 199 12.90 3.98 18.25
C PHE A 199 13.32 2.50 18.21
N CYS A 200 12.41 1.58 18.53
CA CYS A 200 12.71 0.14 18.53
C CYS A 200 12.99 -0.42 17.13
N GLN A 201 12.27 0.06 16.09
CA GLN A 201 12.52 -0.33 14.70
C GLN A 201 13.90 0.15 14.23
N LEU A 202 14.28 1.40 14.53
CA LEU A 202 15.60 1.94 14.23
C LEU A 202 16.71 1.20 14.98
N LEU A 203 16.54 0.97 16.29
CA LEU A 203 17.50 0.23 17.10
C LEU A 203 17.76 -1.17 16.51
N THR A 204 16.69 -1.87 16.11
CA THR A 204 16.81 -3.18 15.44
C THR A 204 17.57 -3.10 14.12
N GLY A 205 17.27 -2.08 13.31
CA GLY A 205 17.94 -1.82 12.05
C GLY A 205 19.42 -1.50 12.18
N LEU A 206 19.82 -0.79 13.25
CA LEU A 206 21.21 -0.46 13.55
C LEU A 206 21.99 -1.68 14.07
N LEU A 207 21.40 -2.47 14.97
CA LEU A 207 22.00 -3.70 15.52
C LEU A 207 22.29 -4.74 14.43
N GLN A 208 21.51 -4.74 13.35
CA GLN A 208 21.64 -5.68 12.24
C GLN A 208 21.97 -4.98 10.91
N ARG A 209 22.70 -3.86 10.98
CA ARG A 209 22.97 -2.99 9.83
C ARG A 209 23.53 -3.70 8.59
N ASP A 210 24.39 -4.71 8.79
CA ASP A 210 25.06 -5.44 7.71
C ASP A 210 24.16 -6.46 7.00
N LYS A 211 22.91 -6.63 7.48
CA LYS A 211 21.88 -7.43 6.82
C LYS A 211 20.89 -6.57 6.05
N VAL A 212 20.87 -5.25 6.26
CA VAL A 212 19.92 -4.34 5.61
C VAL A 212 20.31 -4.12 4.16
N VAL A 213 19.46 -4.59 3.26
CA VAL A 213 19.63 -4.45 1.80
C VAL A 213 18.57 -3.54 1.16
N TRP A 214 17.47 -3.25 1.85
CA TRP A 214 16.57 -2.16 1.45
C TRP A 214 15.87 -1.55 2.66
N LEU A 215 15.54 -0.28 2.55
CA LEU A 215 14.64 0.41 3.47
C LEU A 215 13.24 0.43 2.87
N ALA A 216 12.21 0.26 3.70
CA ALA A 216 10.83 0.34 3.25
C ALA A 216 10.01 1.26 4.14
N SER A 217 9.21 2.12 3.52
CA SER A 217 8.13 2.85 4.16
C SER A 217 6.99 3.04 3.16
N ASN A 218 5.78 3.35 3.64
CA ASN A 218 4.67 3.60 2.72
C ASN A 218 4.83 4.92 1.96
N PHE A 219 5.33 5.97 2.62
CA PHE A 219 5.44 7.31 2.04
C PHE A 219 6.78 7.96 2.36
N ALA A 220 7.30 8.76 1.44
CA ALA A 220 8.57 9.45 1.59
C ALA A 220 8.61 10.34 2.84
N SER A 221 7.47 10.93 3.21
CA SER A 221 7.33 11.72 4.44
C SER A 221 7.65 10.93 5.73
N VAL A 222 7.39 9.62 5.75
CA VAL A 222 7.74 8.76 6.88
C VAL A 222 9.25 8.64 7.00
N LEU A 223 9.96 8.41 5.89
CA LEU A 223 11.42 8.32 5.89
C LEU A 223 12.07 9.65 6.29
N ALA A 224 11.56 10.77 5.76
CA ALA A 224 12.01 12.10 6.16
C ALA A 224 11.89 12.31 7.68
N ARG A 225 10.73 11.95 8.26
CA ARG A 225 10.53 11.99 9.72
C ARG A 225 11.45 11.04 10.47
N THR A 226 11.70 9.84 9.94
CA THR A 226 12.60 8.88 10.56
C THR A 226 14.05 9.37 10.59
N ILE A 227 14.52 10.01 9.52
CA ILE A 227 15.86 10.61 9.49
C ILE A 227 15.94 11.73 10.52
N LYS A 228 14.92 12.59 10.59
CA LYS A 228 14.88 13.63 11.61
C LYS A 228 14.87 13.07 13.03
N PHE A 229 14.11 12.00 13.25
CA PHE A 229 14.10 11.30 14.53
C PHE A 229 15.48 10.70 14.86
N LEU A 230 16.18 10.15 13.86
CA LEU A 230 17.53 9.64 14.06
C LEU A 230 18.52 10.75 14.45
N GLU A 231 18.43 11.93 13.84
CA GLU A 231 19.23 13.11 14.25
C GLU A 231 19.02 13.47 15.72
N ASP A 232 17.79 13.36 16.22
CA ASP A 232 17.44 13.75 17.59
C ASP A 232 17.80 12.65 18.62
N TYR A 233 17.81 11.37 18.21
CA TYR A 233 17.92 10.21 19.12
C TYR A 233 19.17 9.33 18.93
N TRP A 234 20.06 9.61 17.97
CA TRP A 234 21.21 8.74 17.68
C TRP A 234 22.11 8.52 18.91
N ARG A 235 22.29 9.53 19.78
CA ARG A 235 23.09 9.41 21.01
C ARG A 235 22.52 8.37 21.96
N GLU A 236 21.19 8.37 22.10
CA GLU A 236 20.48 7.42 22.95
C GLU A 236 20.50 6.02 22.35
N LEU A 237 20.31 5.90 21.03
CA LEU A 237 20.46 4.64 20.31
C LEU A 237 21.87 4.05 20.49
N CYS A 238 22.93 4.87 20.34
CA CYS A 238 24.30 4.47 20.62
C CYS A 238 24.50 4.05 22.08
N CYS A 239 23.89 4.74 23.05
CA CYS A 239 23.96 4.36 24.46
C CYS A 239 23.32 2.98 24.71
N ASN A 240 22.14 2.72 24.13
CA ASN A 240 21.46 1.43 24.25
C ASN A 240 22.30 0.31 23.60
N ILE A 241 22.87 0.53 22.42
CA ILE A 241 23.76 -0.42 21.75
C ILE A 241 25.02 -0.69 22.58
N ARG A 242 25.63 0.38 23.13
CA ARG A 242 26.87 0.29 23.92
C ARG A 242 26.66 -0.48 25.21
N THR A 243 25.54 -0.26 25.90
CA THR A 243 25.27 -0.82 27.23
C THR A 243 24.49 -2.14 27.19
N GLY A 244 23.79 -2.42 26.08
CA GLY A 244 22.87 -3.55 25.99
C GLY A 244 21.57 -3.35 26.75
N TYR A 245 21.26 -2.14 27.22
CA TYR A 245 20.02 -1.83 27.94
C TYR A 245 19.10 -0.93 27.11
N LEU A 246 17.81 -1.26 27.13
CA LEU A 246 16.78 -0.46 26.49
C LEU A 246 16.42 0.73 27.38
N SER A 247 16.16 1.89 26.77
CA SER A 247 15.73 3.08 27.50
C SER A 247 14.43 2.90 28.30
N ASP A 248 14.39 3.44 29.52
CA ASP A 248 13.29 3.26 30.47
C ASP A 248 11.94 3.83 30.00
N TRP A 249 11.96 4.82 29.11
CA TRP A 249 10.75 5.43 28.55
C TRP A 249 10.06 4.55 27.51
N ILE A 250 10.71 3.47 27.05
CA ILE A 250 10.04 2.43 26.28
C ILE A 250 9.24 1.59 27.28
N ILE A 251 7.95 1.88 27.43
CA ILE A 251 7.05 1.23 28.38
C ILE A 251 6.20 0.11 27.75
N ASP A 252 6.03 0.12 26.42
CA ASP A 252 5.22 -0.85 25.70
C ASP A 252 5.74 -2.28 25.92
N PRO A 253 4.91 -3.21 26.45
CA PRO A 253 5.37 -4.57 26.76
C PRO A 253 5.83 -5.35 25.54
N GLY A 254 5.19 -5.14 24.38
CA GLY A 254 5.57 -5.79 23.12
C GLY A 254 6.95 -5.36 22.67
N CYS A 255 7.22 -4.05 22.69
CA CYS A 255 8.53 -3.48 22.39
C CYS A 255 9.59 -3.96 23.37
N LYS A 256 9.33 -3.95 24.69
CA LYS A 256 10.28 -4.45 25.69
C LYS A 256 10.67 -5.91 25.45
N ASN A 257 9.67 -6.76 25.26
CA ASN A 257 9.89 -8.20 25.03
C ASN A 257 10.62 -8.46 23.72
N ALA A 258 10.26 -7.75 22.65
CA ALA A 258 10.94 -7.89 21.37
C ALA A 258 12.39 -7.40 21.44
N MET A 259 12.64 -6.26 22.11
CA MET A 259 13.99 -5.70 22.21
C MET A 259 14.89 -6.51 23.15
N SER A 260 14.38 -7.15 24.20
CA SER A 260 15.20 -8.00 25.07
C SER A 260 15.77 -9.23 24.36
N LEU A 261 15.07 -9.70 23.31
CA LEU A 261 15.54 -10.81 22.45
C LEU A 261 16.61 -10.38 21.44
N ILE A 262 16.71 -9.08 21.13
CA ILE A 262 17.62 -8.55 20.11
C ILE A 262 18.83 -7.87 20.76
N LEU A 263 18.59 -7.05 21.78
CA LEU A 263 19.59 -6.35 22.56
C LEU A 263 20.15 -7.27 23.65
N THR A 264 20.85 -8.32 23.21
CA THR A 264 21.30 -9.43 24.09
C THR A 264 22.64 -9.17 24.78
N ARG A 265 23.48 -8.28 24.23
CA ARG A 265 24.80 -7.98 24.76
C ARG A 265 25.25 -6.55 24.46
N PRO A 266 26.09 -5.95 25.32
CA PRO A 266 26.79 -4.70 25.02
C PRO A 266 27.59 -4.79 23.73
N ASN A 267 27.55 -3.75 22.90
CA ASN A 267 28.35 -3.64 21.68
C ASN A 267 28.95 -2.23 21.52
N PRO A 268 30.02 -1.89 22.28
CA PRO A 268 30.64 -0.57 22.23
C PRO A 268 31.23 -0.23 20.85
N GLU A 269 31.80 -1.21 20.15
CA GLU A 269 32.41 -1.00 18.83
C GLU A 269 31.38 -0.53 17.79
N LEU A 270 30.19 -1.17 17.77
CA LEU A 270 29.10 -0.74 16.89
C LEU A 270 28.57 0.65 17.29
N ALA A 271 28.47 0.93 18.59
CA ALA A 271 28.02 2.23 19.07
C ALA A 271 28.99 3.35 18.67
N ASP A 272 30.31 3.12 18.78
CA ASP A 272 31.34 4.06 18.38
C ASP A 272 31.32 4.31 16.86
N LEU A 273 31.14 3.24 16.07
CA LEU A 273 30.99 3.35 14.61
C LEU A 273 29.78 4.21 14.21
N ILE A 274 28.61 3.94 14.80
CA ILE A 274 27.39 4.70 14.51
C ILE A 274 27.55 6.16 14.98
N GLN A 275 28.17 6.37 16.15
CA GLN A 275 28.45 7.69 16.68
C GLN A 275 29.35 8.49 15.72
N GLN A 276 30.44 7.91 15.22
CA GLN A 276 31.32 8.57 14.24
C GLN A 276 30.58 8.97 12.96
N ILE A 277 29.64 8.15 12.49
CA ILE A 277 28.82 8.46 11.31
C ILE A 277 27.86 9.62 11.59
N CYS A 278 27.21 9.62 12.77
CA CYS A 278 26.18 10.61 13.13
C CYS A 278 26.74 11.95 13.65
N GLU A 279 27.99 11.98 14.13
CA GLU A 279 28.69 13.19 14.57
C GLU A 279 29.24 14.03 13.41
N ASP A 280 29.23 13.49 12.19
CA ASP A 280 29.64 14.22 10.99
C ASP A 280 28.81 15.50 10.80
N GLN A 281 29.46 16.57 10.33
CA GLN A 281 28.81 17.86 10.08
C GLN A 281 27.78 17.76 8.94
N SER A 282 28.00 16.83 7.99
CA SER A 282 27.08 16.58 6.90
C SER A 282 26.48 15.18 7.00
N TRP A 283 25.15 15.14 7.00
CA TRP A 283 24.37 13.90 6.94
C TRP A 283 24.14 13.42 5.49
N GLU A 284 24.85 14.00 4.52
CA GLU A 284 24.81 13.53 3.13
C GLU A 284 25.22 12.04 3.06
N GLY A 285 24.39 11.24 2.41
CA GLY A 285 24.59 9.79 2.27
C GLY A 285 24.56 9.01 3.59
N VAL A 286 24.05 9.59 4.69
CA VAL A 286 24.00 8.93 6.00
C VAL A 286 23.33 7.56 5.96
N ILE A 287 22.30 7.38 5.12
CA ILE A 287 21.62 6.08 4.97
C ILE A 287 22.60 5.02 4.47
N LYS A 288 23.41 5.35 3.45
CA LYS A 288 24.41 4.45 2.90
C LYS A 288 25.55 4.19 3.90
N LYS A 289 25.94 5.19 4.69
CA LYS A 289 26.96 5.05 5.75
C LYS A 289 26.45 4.11 6.87
N LEU A 290 25.21 4.28 7.31
CA LEU A 290 24.61 3.46 8.36
C LEU A 290 24.27 2.05 7.89
N TRP A 291 23.80 1.87 6.65
CA TRP A 291 23.42 0.58 6.09
C TRP A 291 24.18 0.33 4.78
N PRO A 292 25.41 -0.23 4.84
CA PRO A 292 26.34 -0.21 3.72
C PRO A 292 25.98 -1.17 2.59
N LYS A 293 25.14 -2.19 2.86
CA LYS A 293 24.65 -3.15 1.85
C LYS A 293 23.32 -2.74 1.23
N ILE A 294 22.80 -1.55 1.55
CA ILE A 294 21.55 -1.08 1.00
C ILE A 294 21.62 -0.92 -0.51
N LYS A 295 20.62 -1.46 -1.21
CA LYS A 295 20.49 -1.45 -2.67
C LYS A 295 19.47 -0.41 -3.14
N TYR A 296 18.40 -0.20 -2.39
CA TYR A 296 17.33 0.74 -2.74
C TYR A 296 16.50 1.17 -1.52
N ILE A 297 15.74 2.25 -1.70
CA ILE A 297 14.74 2.74 -0.73
C ILE A 297 13.37 2.59 -1.38
N ARG A 298 12.52 1.73 -0.80
CA ARG A 298 11.12 1.54 -1.23
C ARG A 298 10.22 2.52 -0.51
N SER A 299 9.65 3.47 -1.25
CA SER A 299 8.69 4.42 -0.71
C SER A 299 7.91 5.13 -1.81
N VAL A 300 6.64 5.47 -1.55
CA VAL A 300 5.89 6.33 -2.46
C VAL A 300 6.48 7.74 -2.42
N CYS A 301 7.09 8.14 -3.53
CA CYS A 301 7.71 9.46 -3.74
C CYS A 301 7.03 10.29 -4.85
N THR A 302 5.88 9.86 -5.36
CA THR A 302 5.11 10.55 -6.41
C THR A 302 4.04 11.48 -5.82
N GLY A 303 3.41 12.30 -6.68
CA GLY A 303 2.37 13.24 -6.25
C GLY A 303 2.89 14.25 -5.23
N SER A 304 2.15 14.47 -4.14
CA SER A 304 2.56 15.37 -3.05
C SER A 304 3.80 14.90 -2.29
N MET A 305 4.21 13.63 -2.44
CA MET A 305 5.42 13.11 -1.82
C MET A 305 6.70 13.48 -2.58
N SER A 306 6.58 13.99 -3.82
CA SER A 306 7.73 14.41 -4.64
C SER A 306 8.57 15.52 -3.99
N GLN A 307 7.96 16.35 -3.13
CA GLN A 307 8.67 17.38 -2.36
C GLN A 307 9.78 16.80 -1.45
N TYR A 308 9.72 15.52 -1.09
CA TYR A 308 10.72 14.86 -0.27
C TYR A 308 11.83 14.18 -1.08
N ILE A 309 11.74 14.13 -2.42
CA ILE A 309 12.77 13.51 -3.27
C ILE A 309 14.15 14.13 -3.03
N PRO A 310 14.35 15.47 -3.08
CA PRO A 310 15.67 16.06 -2.89
C PRO A 310 16.27 15.73 -1.51
N LEU A 311 15.43 15.68 -0.48
CA LEU A 311 15.84 15.34 0.88
C LEU A 311 16.30 13.88 0.97
N LEU A 312 15.55 12.96 0.37
CA LEU A 312 15.89 11.54 0.35
C LEU A 312 17.11 11.24 -0.53
N GLU A 313 17.31 11.99 -1.61
CA GLU A 313 18.54 11.90 -2.43
C GLU A 313 19.77 12.37 -1.65
N PHE A 314 19.65 13.48 -0.92
CA PHE A 314 20.70 14.01 -0.05
C PHE A 314 21.11 12.98 1.03
N TYR A 315 20.16 12.49 1.83
CA TYR A 315 20.47 11.51 2.88
C TYR A 315 20.78 10.11 2.34
N GLY A 316 20.24 9.78 1.16
CA GLY A 316 20.44 8.50 0.49
C GLY A 316 21.85 8.36 -0.10
N GLY A 317 22.44 9.44 -0.63
CA GLY A 317 23.77 9.38 -1.23
C GLY A 317 23.80 8.54 -2.52
N GLY A 318 22.81 8.75 -3.38
CA GLY A 318 22.68 8.07 -4.68
C GLY A 318 22.01 6.69 -4.62
N ILE A 319 21.38 6.33 -3.50
CA ILE A 319 20.56 5.10 -3.43
C ILE A 319 19.27 5.31 -4.24
N PRO A 320 18.91 4.38 -5.17
CA PRO A 320 17.67 4.46 -5.93
C PRO A 320 16.42 4.55 -5.05
N LEU A 321 15.55 5.51 -5.34
CA LEU A 321 14.21 5.61 -4.75
C LEU A 321 13.21 4.87 -5.63
N VAL A 322 12.59 3.84 -5.06
CA VAL A 322 11.67 2.95 -5.78
C VAL A 322 10.25 3.18 -5.27
N SER A 323 9.40 3.72 -6.14
CA SER A 323 7.97 3.89 -5.88
C SER A 323 7.18 2.74 -6.51
N PRO A 324 6.75 1.73 -5.73
CA PRO A 324 6.34 0.43 -6.26
C PRO A 324 4.93 0.41 -6.86
N SER A 325 3.99 1.11 -6.23
CA SER A 325 2.57 0.86 -6.40
C SER A 325 1.75 2.13 -6.20
N TYR A 326 0.68 2.27 -6.98
CA TYR A 326 -0.37 3.25 -6.80
C TYR A 326 -1.63 2.55 -6.28
N VAL A 327 -1.99 2.85 -5.03
CA VAL A 327 -3.09 2.20 -4.30
C VAL A 327 -3.83 3.23 -3.44
N SER A 328 -5.09 2.95 -3.15
CA SER A 328 -5.95 3.72 -2.24
C SER A 328 -6.67 2.78 -1.26
N SER A 329 -7.57 3.30 -0.43
CA SER A 329 -8.43 2.43 0.39
C SER A 329 -9.55 1.83 -0.47
N GLU A 330 -9.89 2.48 -1.57
CA GLU A 330 -10.98 2.21 -2.50
C GLU A 330 -10.61 1.24 -3.61
N ALA A 331 -9.32 1.09 -3.95
CA ALA A 331 -8.83 0.12 -4.93
C ALA A 331 -7.30 0.11 -5.00
N CYS A 332 -6.76 -0.99 -5.51
CA CYS A 332 -5.39 -1.08 -5.99
C CYS A 332 -5.36 -0.80 -7.51
N PHE A 333 -4.66 0.27 -7.94
CA PHE A 333 -4.69 0.70 -9.33
C PHE A 333 -3.62 0.00 -10.16
N GLY A 334 -2.36 0.31 -9.87
CA GLY A 334 -1.28 -0.03 -10.78
C GLY A 334 0.07 -0.13 -10.10
N ILE A 335 1.03 -0.70 -10.82
CA ILE A 335 2.40 -0.92 -10.36
C ILE A 335 3.40 -0.21 -11.26
N ASN A 336 4.55 0.15 -10.72
CA ASN A 336 5.63 0.72 -11.48
C ASN A 336 6.45 -0.39 -12.15
N LEU A 337 6.27 -0.55 -13.47
CA LEU A 337 7.03 -1.53 -14.27
C LEU A 337 8.49 -1.13 -14.51
N LYS A 338 8.88 0.11 -14.19
CA LYS A 338 10.24 0.65 -14.35
C LYS A 338 10.73 1.21 -13.00
N PRO A 339 11.01 0.35 -12.01
CA PRO A 339 11.34 0.78 -10.64
C PRO A 339 12.63 1.60 -10.52
N LEU A 340 13.52 1.55 -11.53
CA LEU A 340 14.77 2.30 -11.60
C LEU A 340 14.64 3.64 -12.37
N SER A 341 13.44 4.02 -12.79
CA SER A 341 13.20 5.32 -13.43
C SER A 341 13.51 6.48 -12.47
N ASN A 342 13.77 7.66 -13.04
CA ASN A 342 13.89 8.87 -12.24
C ASN A 342 12.62 9.03 -11.38
N PRO A 343 12.74 9.33 -10.07
CA PRO A 343 11.60 9.53 -9.18
C PRO A 343 10.54 10.54 -9.69
N PHE A 344 10.92 11.49 -10.53
CA PHE A 344 10.01 12.46 -11.16
C PHE A 344 9.30 11.93 -12.41
N ASP A 345 9.78 10.84 -13.01
CA ASP A 345 9.27 10.26 -14.27
C ASP A 345 8.47 8.96 -14.04
N VAL A 346 8.18 8.63 -12.78
CA VAL A 346 7.48 7.40 -12.40
C VAL A 346 6.09 7.34 -13.04
N SER A 347 5.81 6.21 -13.68
CA SER A 347 4.49 5.88 -14.24
C SER A 347 3.99 4.57 -13.66
N TYR A 348 2.69 4.49 -13.38
CA TYR A 348 2.04 3.28 -12.88
C TYR A 348 1.18 2.67 -13.97
N THR A 349 1.44 1.40 -14.28
CA THR A 349 0.62 0.62 -15.20
C THR A 349 -0.54 0.02 -14.43
N PHE A 350 -1.76 0.39 -14.77
CA PHE A 350 -2.97 -0.13 -14.14
C PHE A 350 -3.10 -1.62 -14.42
N LEU A 351 -3.46 -2.39 -13.40
CA LEU A 351 -3.66 -3.82 -13.52
C LEU A 351 -5.15 -4.10 -13.76
N PRO A 352 -5.55 -4.58 -14.96
CA PRO A 352 -6.96 -4.66 -15.34
C PRO A 352 -7.77 -5.73 -14.57
N ASN A 353 -7.12 -6.53 -13.74
CA ASN A 353 -7.75 -7.55 -12.89
C ASN A 353 -8.07 -7.07 -11.47
N THR A 354 -7.69 -5.85 -11.09
CA THR A 354 -7.92 -5.37 -9.72
C THR A 354 -9.33 -4.79 -9.55
N ALA A 355 -9.73 -3.90 -10.45
CA ALA A 355 -11.07 -3.31 -10.52
C ALA A 355 -11.39 -2.95 -11.97
N TYR A 356 -12.65 -2.59 -12.26
CA TYR A 356 -13.01 -1.97 -13.54
C TYR A 356 -12.75 -0.46 -13.46
N PHE A 357 -12.08 0.09 -14.46
CA PHE A 357 -11.59 1.46 -14.46
C PHE A 357 -12.19 2.26 -15.61
N GLU A 358 -12.71 3.43 -15.27
CA GLU A 358 -13.20 4.45 -16.18
C GLU A 358 -12.44 5.76 -15.95
N PHE A 359 -12.39 6.60 -16.97
CA PHE A 359 -11.57 7.80 -16.97
C PHE A 359 -12.39 9.00 -17.46
N LEU A 360 -12.62 9.96 -16.57
CA LEU A 360 -13.27 11.23 -16.90
C LEU A 360 -12.22 12.23 -17.36
N ARG A 361 -12.42 12.85 -18.52
CA ARG A 361 -11.46 13.83 -19.04
C ARG A 361 -11.43 15.07 -18.15
N VAL A 362 -10.22 15.61 -17.95
CA VAL A 362 -10.00 16.85 -17.21
C VAL A 362 -9.26 17.83 -18.10
N ASN A 363 -9.84 19.03 -18.27
CA ASN A 363 -9.17 20.13 -18.95
C ASN A 363 -8.12 20.74 -18.02
N LYS A 364 -6.88 20.81 -18.50
CA LYS A 364 -5.79 21.45 -17.77
C LYS A 364 -5.77 22.94 -18.09
N ASP A 365 -6.73 23.71 -17.56
CA ASP A 365 -6.61 25.16 -17.62
C ASP A 365 -5.44 25.60 -16.70
N GLY A 366 -4.62 26.51 -17.22
CA GLY A 366 -3.22 26.77 -16.83
C GLY A 366 -2.97 27.34 -15.42
N GLY A 367 -3.42 26.66 -14.38
CA GLY A 367 -3.31 27.12 -13.00
C GLY A 367 -3.28 26.01 -11.95
N GLY A 368 -2.50 24.94 -12.18
CA GLY A 368 -2.01 24.01 -11.14
C GLY A 368 -3.03 23.25 -10.26
N LYS A 369 -4.32 23.54 -10.36
CA LYS A 369 -5.44 22.86 -9.74
C LYS A 369 -6.40 22.49 -10.85
N ALA A 370 -6.59 21.19 -11.06
CA ALA A 370 -7.71 20.71 -11.86
C ALA A 370 -8.97 21.35 -11.29
N GLN A 371 -9.64 22.21 -12.06
CA GLN A 371 -10.99 22.61 -11.71
C GLN A 371 -11.88 21.39 -11.90
N GLU A 372 -12.78 21.14 -10.94
CA GLU A 372 -13.90 20.19 -11.06
C GLU A 372 -14.93 20.68 -12.10
N THR A 373 -14.49 21.16 -13.26
CA THR A 373 -15.37 21.29 -14.41
C THR A 373 -15.58 19.88 -14.93
N ARG A 374 -16.57 19.18 -14.37
CA ARG A 374 -17.13 17.95 -14.94
C ARG A 374 -17.55 18.27 -16.36
N THR A 375 -16.68 17.99 -17.33
CA THR A 375 -17.09 17.99 -18.73
C THR A 375 -18.19 16.93 -18.88
N ILE A 376 -19.24 17.24 -19.63
CA ILE A 376 -20.39 16.35 -19.94
C ILE A 376 -19.93 15.12 -20.78
N ASP A 377 -18.63 14.96 -21.00
CA ASP A 377 -18.03 13.87 -21.75
C ASP A 377 -18.25 12.53 -21.03
N LYS A 378 -18.69 11.53 -21.78
CA LYS A 378 -18.83 10.15 -21.30
C LYS A 378 -17.46 9.63 -20.81
N PRO A 379 -17.43 8.85 -19.72
CA PRO A 379 -16.19 8.22 -19.25
C PRO A 379 -15.59 7.33 -20.35
N VAL A 380 -14.27 7.30 -20.38
CA VAL A 380 -13.46 6.51 -21.32
C VAL A 380 -12.98 5.25 -20.62
N ASP A 381 -13.01 4.11 -21.31
CA ASP A 381 -12.50 2.83 -20.80
C ASP A 381 -10.96 2.84 -20.67
N LEU A 382 -10.41 2.01 -19.78
CA LEU A 382 -8.96 1.86 -19.57
C LEU A 382 -8.16 1.70 -20.87
N ALA A 383 -8.63 0.86 -21.80
CA ALA A 383 -7.93 0.60 -23.07
C ALA A 383 -8.03 1.77 -24.08
N ASN A 384 -8.91 2.75 -23.83
CA ASN A 384 -9.25 3.82 -24.77
C ASN A 384 -8.73 5.21 -24.35
N VAL A 385 -7.96 5.29 -23.26
CA VAL A 385 -7.30 6.53 -22.83
C VAL A 385 -6.28 7.00 -23.89
N LYS A 386 -6.11 8.32 -24.01
CA LYS A 386 -5.23 8.92 -25.02
C LYS A 386 -3.95 9.44 -24.37
N LEU A 387 -2.82 9.19 -25.02
CA LEU A 387 -1.51 9.70 -24.58
C LEU A 387 -1.53 11.24 -24.47
N GLY A 388 -0.95 11.76 -23.39
CA GLY A 388 -0.84 13.20 -23.13
C GLY A 388 -2.11 13.87 -22.62
N GLN A 389 -3.20 13.13 -22.43
CA GLN A 389 -4.45 13.63 -21.83
C GLN A 389 -4.49 13.40 -20.32
N TYR A 390 -5.28 14.22 -19.63
CA TYR A 390 -5.47 14.14 -18.18
C TYR A 390 -6.87 13.61 -17.87
N TYR A 391 -6.93 12.73 -16.87
CA TYR A 391 -8.17 12.08 -16.48
C TYR A 391 -8.28 11.97 -14.97
N GLU A 392 -9.51 12.07 -14.48
CA GLU A 392 -9.93 11.62 -13.15
C GLU A 392 -10.32 10.14 -13.24
N VAL A 393 -9.88 9.35 -12.26
CA VAL A 393 -10.08 7.89 -12.25
C VAL A 393 -11.40 7.58 -11.55
N VAL A 394 -12.25 6.83 -12.26
CA VAL A 394 -13.49 6.24 -11.75
C VAL A 394 -13.23 4.76 -11.55
N VAL A 395 -13.66 4.23 -10.41
CA VAL A 395 -13.47 2.81 -10.11
C VAL A 395 -14.81 2.11 -9.86
N VAL A 396 -14.98 0.98 -10.51
CA VAL A 396 -16.01 0.02 -10.16
C VAL A 396 -15.29 -1.17 -9.59
N GLU A 397 -15.34 -1.27 -8.27
CA GLU A 397 -14.60 -2.28 -7.57
C GLU A 397 -15.36 -3.59 -7.53
N TYR A 398 -14.59 -4.64 -7.81
CA TYR A 398 -14.99 -6.02 -7.66
C TYR A 398 -14.14 -6.67 -6.59
N TRP A 399 -14.74 -7.51 -5.78
CA TRP A 399 -14.02 -8.33 -4.82
C TRP A 399 -13.99 -9.78 -5.32
N GLN A 400 -13.41 -10.00 -6.51
CA GLN A 400 -13.21 -11.24 -7.32
C GLN A 400 -11.82 -11.52 -7.97
N TYR A 401 -10.93 -12.42 -7.51
CA TYR A 401 -9.80 -12.98 -8.30
C TYR A 401 -10.24 -14.19 -9.15
N PRO A 402 -9.89 -14.27 -10.45
CA PRO A 402 -10.08 -15.51 -11.21
C PRO A 402 -9.04 -16.54 -10.78
N THR A 403 -9.39 -17.43 -9.85
CA THR A 403 -8.66 -18.69 -9.72
C THR A 403 -9.04 -19.58 -10.89
N LEU A 404 -8.05 -20.06 -11.64
CA LEU A 404 -8.21 -21.17 -12.58
C LEU A 404 -8.78 -22.38 -11.82
N GLY A 405 -10.10 -22.55 -11.88
CA GLY A 405 -10.83 -23.70 -11.34
C GLY A 405 -11.41 -23.53 -9.94
N LYS A 406 -12.57 -22.88 -9.84
CA LYS A 406 -13.81 -23.41 -9.22
C LYS A 406 -14.90 -22.34 -9.11
N ASP A 407 -16.09 -22.70 -9.56
CA ASP A 407 -17.34 -21.93 -9.40
C ASP A 407 -17.60 -21.56 -7.93
N ARG A 408 -17.77 -20.26 -7.64
CA ARG A 408 -18.53 -19.73 -6.49
C ARG A 408 -18.82 -18.24 -6.64
N LYS A 409 -20.00 -17.83 -6.15
CA LYS A 409 -20.70 -16.54 -6.36
C LYS A 409 -20.36 -15.51 -5.25
N GLY A 410 -20.18 -14.21 -5.57
CA GLY A 410 -20.00 -13.09 -4.59
C GLY A 410 -19.58 -11.67 -5.13
N GLY A 411 -20.28 -10.57 -4.74
CA GLY A 411 -20.40 -9.24 -5.39
C GLY A 411 -19.26 -8.17 -5.42
N GLY A 412 -19.63 -6.87 -5.43
CA GLY A 412 -18.88 -5.71 -6.01
C GLY A 412 -19.70 -4.39 -6.13
N LEU A 413 -19.06 -3.21 -6.12
CA LEU A 413 -19.68 -1.88 -5.98
C LEU A 413 -19.03 -0.83 -6.90
N VAL A 414 -19.73 0.24 -7.24
CA VAL A 414 -19.20 1.46 -7.90
C VAL A 414 -18.81 2.50 -6.85
N CYS A 415 -17.56 2.98 -6.82
CA CYS A 415 -17.07 4.04 -5.92
C CYS A 415 -16.20 5.06 -6.67
N TYR A 416 -16.27 6.34 -6.32
CA TYR A 416 -15.33 7.35 -6.82
C TYR A 416 -14.22 7.62 -5.82
N ILE A 417 -13.03 7.98 -6.34
CA ILE A 417 -11.98 8.66 -5.60
C ILE A 417 -12.25 10.16 -5.57
#